data_AF-A0A9E2J4V4-F1
#
_entry.id   AF-A0A9E2J4V4-F1
#
_cell.length_a   1.000
_cell.length_b   1.000
_cell.length_c   1.000
_cell.angle_alpha   90.00
_cell.angle_beta   90.00
_cell.angle_gamma   90.00
#
_symmetry.space_group_name_H-M   'P 1'
#
loop_
_entity.id
_entity.type
_entity.pdbx_description
1 polymer ?
#
loop_
_entity_poly.entity_id
_entity_poly.type
_entity_poly.pdbx_seq_one_letter_code
_entity_poly.pdbx_strand_id
1 'polypeptide(L)'
;MVNKKSKTKFINVIVLVVFTFTLILLTSACSQNDSVVESTSEISQYDALRKIAEEDEVLQSFESNFNESESMDFLAKTNTTVYPARVWQKIDSRDFNLELDVQGDTAYGVSTKTFTGTLFIAASYDEFAPGDTAVVDTVIEKYFTTVVTRNIVFVKVAETGDQKRDWKIISISLPEGGTGSANIYITKLIVTLPSGEILEVTSPNDYYISRNTNDRMGNKGNDGPGGPKGPKGNNGKGGHNSNMGRSTGGFNNNFMGQFPKLKAGDQVHFTIELESAYSDTDYVSLSFGADKFGKNRAKRKFELISSVSNGVTFTKIYEGSFEPRALHGFFHAIVHAAPYQVIHDDAAPVEKVSWGVPYLVQ
;
A
#
# COMPACT_ATOMS: atom_id res chain seq x y z
N MET A 1 35.46 45.05 48.82
CA MET A 1 34.65 45.92 47.92
C MET A 1 34.95 45.55 46.47
N VAL A 2 34.09 44.74 45.85
CA VAL A 2 34.28 44.27 44.46
C VAL A 2 33.90 45.39 43.50
N ASN A 3 34.81 45.69 42.58
CA ASN A 3 34.84 46.88 41.75
C ASN A 3 33.67 46.92 40.75
N LYS A 4 32.60 47.64 41.12
CA LYS A 4 31.34 47.78 40.37
C LYS A 4 31.54 48.34 38.94
N LYS A 5 32.65 49.04 38.68
CA LYS A 5 32.99 49.61 37.37
C LYS A 5 33.35 48.56 36.30
N SER A 6 33.76 47.35 36.67
CA SER A 6 34.14 46.30 35.71
C SER A 6 32.91 45.65 35.05
N LYS A 7 31.85 45.41 35.83
CA LYS A 7 30.64 44.73 35.34
C LYS A 7 29.88 45.54 34.28
N THR A 8 29.86 46.87 34.39
CA THR A 8 29.18 47.74 33.42
C THR A 8 29.87 47.73 32.05
N LYS A 9 31.21 47.64 32.02
CA LYS A 9 31.95 47.53 30.75
C LYS A 9 31.70 46.18 30.06
N PHE A 10 31.61 45.11 30.84
CA PHE A 10 31.38 43.76 30.30
C PHE A 10 29.97 43.60 29.71
N ILE A 11 28.95 44.17 30.36
CA ILE A 11 27.57 44.15 29.85
C ILE A 11 27.44 44.96 28.56
N ASN A 12 28.10 46.12 28.46
CA ASN A 12 28.04 46.94 27.24
C ASN A 12 28.73 46.24 26.04
N VAL A 13 29.78 45.46 26.28
CA VAL A 13 30.45 44.67 25.23
C VAL A 13 29.54 43.53 24.75
N ILE A 14 28.85 42.83 25.65
CA ILE A 14 27.93 41.75 25.28
C ILE A 14 26.73 42.30 24.50
N VAL A 15 26.14 43.41 24.93
CA VAL A 15 25.01 44.03 24.22
C VAL A 15 25.43 44.51 22.83
N LEU A 16 26.64 45.06 22.68
CA LEU A 16 27.17 45.46 21.38
C LEU A 16 27.41 44.23 20.47
N VAL A 17 27.99 43.15 20.99
CA VAL A 17 28.24 41.92 20.21
C VAL A 17 26.93 41.26 19.78
N VAL A 18 25.94 41.16 20.67
CA VAL A 18 24.62 40.60 20.34
C VAL A 18 23.93 41.48 19.30
N PHE A 19 23.91 42.81 19.46
CA PHE A 19 23.29 43.71 18.48
C PHE A 19 23.97 43.65 17.10
N THR A 20 25.30 43.50 17.07
CA THR A 20 26.05 43.37 15.81
C THR A 20 25.78 42.01 15.15
N PHE A 21 25.63 40.93 15.93
CA PHE A 21 25.31 39.59 15.41
C PHE A 21 23.87 39.51 14.87
N THR A 22 22.90 40.17 15.51
CA THR A 22 21.51 40.25 15.00
C THR A 22 21.43 41.09 13.72
N LEU A 23 22.28 42.12 13.57
CA LEU A 23 22.33 42.93 12.36
C LEU A 23 22.91 42.17 11.15
N ILE A 24 23.90 41.29 11.38
CA ILE A 24 24.49 40.43 10.33
C ILE A 24 23.51 39.33 9.88
N LEU A 25 22.67 38.83 10.78
CA LEU A 25 21.59 37.88 10.45
C LEU A 25 20.46 38.53 9.64
N LEU A 26 20.24 39.85 9.79
CA LEU A 26 19.24 40.59 9.01
C LEU A 26 19.71 41.02 7.62
N THR A 27 21.03 41.13 7.38
CA THR A 27 21.58 41.46 6.05
C THR A 27 21.91 40.24 5.18
N SER A 28 21.85 39.02 5.74
CA SER A 28 22.00 37.76 4.98
C SER A 28 20.69 37.29 4.32
N ALA A 29 19.60 38.06 4.43
CA ALA A 29 18.29 37.76 3.85
C ALA A 29 17.98 38.51 2.54
N CYS A 30 18.96 39.18 1.94
CA CYS A 30 18.82 39.80 0.61
C CYS A 30 20.13 39.68 -0.19
N SER A 31 20.47 38.48 -0.65
CA SER A 31 21.12 38.37 -1.96
C SER A 31 20.01 38.32 -3.00
N GLN A 32 19.87 39.42 -3.75
CA GLN A 32 19.17 39.44 -5.03
C GLN A 32 19.88 38.46 -5.97
N ASN A 33 19.43 37.21 -5.94
CA ASN A 33 19.38 36.44 -7.16
C ASN A 33 18.05 36.82 -7.79
N ASP A 34 18.10 37.26 -9.04
CA ASP A 34 16.93 37.37 -9.90
C ASP A 34 16.13 36.08 -9.77
N SER A 35 15.08 36.14 -8.94
CA SER A 35 14.01 35.17 -9.03
C SER A 35 13.34 35.52 -10.34
N VAL A 36 13.78 34.82 -11.39
CA VAL A 36 12.87 34.35 -12.43
C VAL A 36 11.63 33.93 -11.65
N VAL A 37 10.58 34.75 -11.75
CA VAL A 37 9.23 34.31 -11.46
C VAL A 37 9.12 33.04 -12.27
N GLU A 38 9.15 31.89 -11.59
CA GLU A 38 8.82 30.62 -12.18
C GLU A 38 7.43 30.87 -12.76
N SER A 39 7.39 31.13 -14.07
CA SER A 39 6.16 31.10 -14.83
C SER A 39 5.50 29.80 -14.39
N THR A 40 4.29 29.89 -13.86
CA THR A 40 3.48 28.75 -13.48
C THR A 40 3.39 27.89 -14.71
N SER A 41 4.33 26.95 -14.86
CA SER A 41 4.36 26.05 -15.97
C SER A 41 3.08 25.27 -15.81
N GLU A 42 2.21 25.36 -16.82
CA GLU A 42 1.04 24.51 -16.90
C GLU A 42 1.54 23.08 -16.69
N ILE A 43 1.32 22.55 -15.49
CA ILE A 43 1.64 21.17 -15.18
C ILE A 43 0.81 20.40 -16.20
N SER A 44 1.48 19.59 -17.04
CA SER A 44 0.78 18.81 -18.05
C SER A 44 -0.32 18.01 -17.34
N GLN A 45 -1.47 17.81 -17.99
CA GLN A 45 -2.56 17.03 -17.40
C GLN A 45 -2.06 15.68 -16.84
N TYR A 46 -1.13 15.06 -17.57
CA TYR A 46 -0.44 13.84 -17.15
C TYR A 46 0.31 14.01 -15.82
N ASP A 47 1.15 15.03 -15.69
CA ASP A 47 1.91 15.29 -14.45
C ASP A 47 0.99 15.63 -13.27
N ALA A 48 -0.15 16.30 -13.54
CA ALA A 48 -1.14 16.60 -12.52
C ALA A 48 -1.84 15.32 -12.02
N LEU A 49 -2.30 14.46 -12.93
CA LEU A 49 -2.93 13.18 -12.60
C LEU A 49 -1.97 12.22 -11.90
N ARG A 50 -0.72 12.17 -12.36
CA ARG A 50 0.37 11.44 -11.71
C ARG A 50 0.56 11.89 -10.27
N LYS A 51 0.65 13.20 -10.04
CA LYS A 51 0.81 13.77 -8.70
C LYS A 51 -0.39 13.50 -7.79
N ILE A 52 -1.62 13.59 -8.32
CA ILE A 52 -2.84 13.20 -7.58
C ILE A 52 -2.75 11.73 -7.12
N ALA A 53 -2.26 10.83 -7.97
CA ALA A 53 -2.09 9.41 -7.61
C ALA A 53 -0.97 9.18 -6.60
N GLU A 54 0.18 9.85 -6.75
CA GLU A 54 1.30 9.71 -5.81
C GLU A 54 0.96 10.21 -4.40
N GLU A 55 0.14 11.26 -4.28
CA GLU A 55 -0.27 11.88 -3.01
C GLU A 55 -1.47 11.18 -2.34
N ASP A 56 -2.08 10.17 -2.98
CA ASP A 56 -3.30 9.55 -2.49
C ASP A 56 -3.08 8.57 -1.32
N GLU A 57 -3.77 8.78 -0.20
CA GLU A 57 -3.62 7.99 1.03
C GLU A 57 -3.89 6.48 0.83
N VAL A 58 -4.84 6.12 -0.04
CA VAL A 58 -5.16 4.71 -0.31
C VAL A 58 -4.07 4.05 -1.14
N LEU A 59 -3.44 4.81 -2.04
CA LEU A 59 -2.29 4.34 -2.81
C LEU A 59 -1.01 4.24 -1.96
N GLN A 60 -0.85 5.09 -0.95
CA GLN A 60 0.32 5.10 -0.07
C GLN A 60 0.25 4.06 1.06
N SER A 61 -0.91 3.85 1.69
CA SER A 61 -1.05 2.97 2.86
C SER A 61 -0.75 1.49 2.62
N PHE A 62 -0.80 1.04 1.35
CA PHE A 62 -0.31 -0.29 0.98
C PHE A 62 1.20 -0.44 1.26
N GLU A 63 1.98 0.60 0.99
CA GLU A 63 3.44 0.55 1.06
C GLU A 63 3.94 0.39 2.49
N SER A 64 3.27 1.01 3.46
CA SER A 64 3.61 0.89 4.88
C SER A 64 3.59 -0.56 5.36
N ASN A 65 2.64 -1.37 4.87
CA ASN A 65 2.57 -2.78 5.20
C ASN A 65 3.56 -3.61 4.36
N PHE A 66 3.83 -3.18 3.12
CA PHE A 66 4.75 -3.86 2.20
C PHE A 66 6.23 -3.73 2.62
N ASN A 67 6.66 -2.61 3.22
CA ASN A 67 8.05 -2.43 3.63
C ASN A 67 8.32 -2.92 5.07
N GLU A 68 9.00 -4.06 5.23
CA GLU A 68 9.25 -4.71 6.54
C GLU A 68 10.57 -4.33 7.22
N SER A 69 10.93 -3.05 7.22
CA SER A 69 12.28 -2.55 7.57
C SER A 69 12.69 -2.55 9.07
N GLU A 70 12.11 -3.40 9.92
CA GLU A 70 12.51 -3.49 11.34
C GLU A 70 13.23 -4.82 11.65
N SER A 71 14.54 -4.92 11.34
CA SER A 71 15.60 -5.51 12.21
C SER A 71 16.89 -5.96 11.46
N MET A 72 17.98 -5.19 11.63
CA MET A 72 19.41 -5.53 11.84
C MET A 72 20.30 -6.34 10.85
N ASP A 73 21.62 -6.13 11.08
CA ASP A 73 22.88 -6.30 10.32
C ASP A 73 23.43 -7.73 10.05
N PHE A 74 24.11 -7.80 8.89
CA PHE A 74 25.32 -8.55 8.48
C PHE A 74 25.48 -10.05 8.85
N LEU A 75 25.57 -10.93 7.84
CA LEU A 75 26.60 -11.98 7.60
C LEU A 75 26.26 -12.81 6.33
N ALA A 76 27.23 -13.59 5.81
CA ALA A 76 27.29 -14.10 4.42
C ALA A 76 26.62 -15.48 4.15
N LYS A 77 26.38 -15.75 2.86
CA LYS A 77 25.63 -16.89 2.24
C LYS A 77 26.41 -18.22 2.20
N THR A 78 25.72 -19.36 2.29
CA THR A 78 26.21 -20.68 1.83
C THR A 78 25.18 -21.36 0.89
N ASN A 79 25.18 -22.69 0.72
CA ASN A 79 24.38 -23.45 -0.27
C ASN A 79 23.62 -24.63 0.41
N THR A 80 23.07 -24.40 1.60
CA THR A 80 22.61 -25.47 2.51
C THR A 80 21.19 -25.26 2.98
N THR A 81 20.46 -26.35 3.23
CA THR A 81 19.12 -26.29 3.86
C THR A 81 19.21 -25.52 5.16
N VAL A 82 18.28 -24.59 5.36
CA VAL A 82 18.21 -23.78 6.58
C VAL A 82 16.89 -23.95 7.32
N TYR A 83 16.97 -23.81 8.63
CA TYR A 83 15.84 -23.81 9.55
C TYR A 83 15.54 -22.35 9.94
N PRO A 84 14.53 -21.71 9.33
CA PRO A 84 14.26 -20.29 9.51
C PRO A 84 13.69 -20.01 10.91
N ALA A 85 14.33 -19.10 11.63
CA ALA A 85 13.81 -18.55 12.88
C ALA A 85 12.94 -17.30 12.62
N ARG A 86 13.34 -16.44 11.68
CA ARG A 86 12.61 -15.21 11.31
C ARG A 86 12.78 -14.88 9.83
N VAL A 87 11.72 -14.32 9.24
CA VAL A 87 11.69 -13.90 7.83
C VAL A 87 11.10 -12.49 7.72
N TRP A 88 11.83 -11.57 7.10
CA TRP A 88 11.37 -10.19 6.85
C TRP A 88 11.91 -9.65 5.52
N GLN A 89 11.34 -8.57 5.02
CA GLN A 89 11.79 -7.91 3.78
C GLN A 89 12.03 -6.42 3.97
N LYS A 90 13.07 -5.89 3.34
CA LYS A 90 13.34 -4.45 3.29
C LYS A 90 13.20 -3.97 1.85
N ILE A 91 12.51 -2.85 1.66
CA ILE A 91 12.43 -2.17 0.36
C ILE A 91 13.53 -1.12 0.28
N ASP A 92 14.36 -1.20 -0.75
CA ASP A 92 15.52 -0.33 -0.95
C ASP A 92 15.20 0.82 -1.91
N SER A 93 14.46 0.53 -2.98
CA SER A 93 14.03 1.56 -3.92
C SER A 93 12.61 1.32 -4.40
N ARG A 94 12.03 2.39 -4.93
CA ARG A 94 10.67 2.43 -5.45
C ARG A 94 10.66 3.27 -6.70
N ASP A 95 10.09 2.71 -7.75
CA ASP A 95 9.74 3.43 -8.96
C ASP A 95 8.20 3.44 -9.11
N PHE A 96 7.67 4.56 -9.59
CA PHE A 96 6.24 4.74 -9.83
C PHE A 96 6.03 5.15 -11.28
N ASN A 97 5.26 4.35 -11.99
CA ASN A 97 4.76 4.65 -13.32
C ASN A 97 3.22 4.71 -13.29
N LEU A 98 2.66 5.59 -14.11
CA LEU A 98 1.23 5.73 -14.29
C LEU A 98 0.92 5.86 -15.77
N GLU A 99 0.39 4.81 -16.37
CA GLU A 99 -0.11 4.87 -17.74
C GLU A 99 -1.53 5.44 -17.73
N LEU A 100 -1.84 6.38 -18.62
CA LEU A 100 -3.12 7.08 -18.65
C LEU A 100 -3.76 7.00 -20.04
N ASP A 101 -5.05 6.69 -20.05
CA ASP A 101 -5.95 6.82 -21.20
C ASP A 101 -7.05 7.84 -20.87
N VAL A 102 -6.96 9.03 -21.47
CA VAL A 102 -7.89 10.14 -21.22
C VAL A 102 -9.00 10.11 -22.27
N GLN A 103 -10.24 9.97 -21.79
CA GLN A 103 -11.46 9.91 -22.59
C GLN A 103 -12.43 11.02 -22.15
N GLY A 104 -12.21 12.23 -22.68
CA GLY A 104 -13.01 13.41 -22.34
C GLY A 104 -12.83 13.81 -20.87
N ASP A 105 -13.92 13.76 -20.10
CA ASP A 105 -13.94 14.10 -18.66
C ASP A 105 -13.58 12.92 -17.74
N THR A 106 -13.16 11.79 -18.31
CA THR A 106 -12.72 10.60 -17.57
C THR A 106 -11.31 10.22 -18.00
N ALA A 107 -10.49 9.73 -17.06
CA ALA A 107 -9.20 9.14 -17.38
C ALA A 107 -9.04 7.80 -16.66
N TYR A 108 -8.56 6.80 -17.39
CA TYR A 108 -8.25 5.48 -16.88
C TYR A 108 -6.76 5.36 -16.69
N GLY A 109 -6.33 5.02 -15.48
CA GLY A 109 -4.94 4.90 -15.11
C GLY A 109 -4.57 3.48 -14.73
N VAL A 110 -3.41 3.00 -15.17
CA VAL A 110 -2.77 1.81 -14.62
C VAL A 110 -1.52 2.27 -13.85
N SER A 111 -1.61 2.23 -12.53
CA SER A 111 -0.48 2.50 -11.65
C SER A 111 0.36 1.24 -11.51
N THR A 112 1.65 1.38 -11.80
CA THR A 112 2.65 0.33 -11.63
C THR A 112 3.72 0.83 -10.66
N LYS A 113 3.83 0.18 -9.51
CA LYS A 113 4.88 0.41 -8.52
C LYS A 113 5.89 -0.72 -8.57
N THR A 114 7.13 -0.40 -8.93
CA THR A 114 8.23 -1.36 -8.90
C THR A 114 9.01 -1.16 -7.62
N PHE A 115 9.09 -2.21 -6.80
CA PHE A 115 9.89 -2.21 -5.59
C PHE A 115 11.10 -3.12 -5.79
N THR A 116 12.29 -2.58 -5.54
CA THR A 116 13.48 -3.40 -5.35
C THR A 116 13.76 -3.51 -3.86
N GLY A 117 14.15 -4.70 -3.42
CA GLY A 117 14.37 -4.96 -2.01
C GLY A 117 15.19 -6.20 -1.74
N THR A 118 15.38 -6.45 -0.44
CA THR A 118 16.14 -7.58 0.08
C THR A 118 15.25 -8.36 1.05
N LEU A 119 15.07 -9.66 0.80
CA LEU A 119 14.47 -10.62 1.72
C LEU A 119 15.57 -11.12 2.64
N PHE A 120 15.32 -11.05 3.94
CA PHE A 120 16.21 -11.52 4.98
C PHE A 120 15.61 -12.73 5.68
N ILE A 121 16.43 -13.75 5.88
CA ILE A 121 16.06 -14.98 6.57
C ILE A 121 17.09 -15.20 7.67
N ALA A 122 16.70 -14.96 8.92
CA ALA A 122 17.50 -15.36 10.08
C ALA A 122 17.21 -16.83 10.36
N ALA A 123 18.23 -17.67 10.29
CA ALA A 123 18.09 -19.12 10.37
C ALA A 123 19.22 -19.78 11.17
N SER A 124 19.08 -21.09 11.34
CA SER A 124 20.19 -21.99 11.69
C SER A 124 20.39 -23.02 10.59
N TYR A 125 21.62 -23.51 10.42
CA TYR A 125 21.86 -24.70 9.59
C TYR A 125 21.55 -26.01 10.34
N ASP A 126 21.42 -25.95 11.67
CA ASP A 126 21.05 -27.09 12.51
C ASP A 126 19.53 -27.09 12.78
N GLU A 127 18.94 -28.28 12.79
CA GLU A 127 17.51 -28.44 13.09
C GLU A 127 17.22 -28.08 14.56
N PHE A 128 16.19 -27.27 14.81
CA PHE A 128 15.79 -26.93 16.18
C PHE A 128 15.12 -28.13 16.86
N ALA A 129 15.67 -28.61 17.98
CA ALA A 129 14.98 -29.62 18.78
C ALA A 129 13.81 -29.00 19.58
N PRO A 130 12.75 -29.77 19.90
CA PRO A 130 11.67 -29.28 20.75
C PRO A 130 12.21 -28.82 22.11
N GLY A 131 12.12 -27.52 22.39
CA GLY A 131 12.60 -26.90 23.63
C GLY A 131 13.90 -26.10 23.49
N ASP A 132 14.56 -26.15 22.33
CA ASP A 132 15.68 -25.25 22.05
C ASP A 132 15.18 -23.81 21.88
N THR A 133 15.87 -22.87 22.52
CA THR A 133 15.81 -21.48 22.08
C THR A 133 16.38 -21.41 20.68
N ALA A 134 15.60 -21.00 19.69
CA ALA A 134 16.05 -20.87 18.30
C ALA A 134 17.33 -20.02 18.22
N VAL A 135 18.50 -20.70 18.20
CA VAL A 135 19.80 -20.05 18.08
C VAL A 135 19.96 -19.71 16.62
N VAL A 136 19.91 -18.42 16.31
CA VAL A 136 20.20 -17.92 14.97
C VAL A 136 21.71 -17.90 14.79
N ASP A 137 22.23 -18.63 13.81
CA ASP A 137 23.65 -18.65 13.45
C ASP A 137 23.94 -17.99 12.09
N THR A 138 22.91 -17.79 11.26
CA THR A 138 23.05 -17.27 9.91
C THR A 138 21.94 -16.30 9.54
N VAL A 139 22.25 -15.37 8.65
CA VAL A 139 21.29 -14.48 7.99
C VAL A 139 21.52 -14.59 6.49
N ILE A 140 20.47 -14.96 5.76
CA ILE A 140 20.50 -15.06 4.30
C ILE A 140 19.84 -13.83 3.71
N GLU A 141 20.52 -13.20 2.76
CA GLU A 141 20.03 -12.04 2.01
C GLU A 141 19.73 -12.41 0.55
N LYS A 142 18.49 -12.16 0.13
CA LYS A 142 18.05 -12.40 -1.25
C LYS A 142 17.44 -11.15 -1.86
N TYR A 143 18.09 -10.66 -2.91
CA TYR A 143 17.57 -9.52 -3.65
C TYR A 143 16.36 -9.92 -4.48
N PHE A 144 15.36 -9.05 -4.51
CA PHE A 144 14.16 -9.25 -5.31
C PHE A 144 13.69 -7.95 -5.94
N THR A 145 12.98 -8.09 -7.06
CA THR A 145 12.19 -7.03 -7.66
C THR A 145 10.76 -7.50 -7.70
N THR A 146 9.82 -6.67 -7.26
CA THR A 146 8.40 -6.98 -7.26
C THR A 146 7.62 -5.81 -7.80
N VAL A 147 6.63 -6.12 -8.63
CA VAL A 147 5.76 -5.14 -9.25
C VAL A 147 4.41 -5.24 -8.57
N VAL A 148 3.82 -4.09 -8.24
CA VAL A 148 2.46 -3.97 -7.74
C VAL A 148 1.68 -3.08 -8.69
N THR A 149 0.53 -3.57 -9.13
CA THR A 149 -0.36 -2.88 -10.07
C THR A 149 -1.68 -2.51 -9.41
N ARG A 150 -2.25 -1.39 -9.85
CA ARG A 150 -3.61 -0.94 -9.53
C ARG A 150 -4.22 -0.21 -10.70
N ASN A 151 -5.50 -0.42 -10.93
CA ASN A 151 -6.31 0.40 -11.81
C ASN A 151 -6.87 1.60 -11.04
N ILE A 152 -6.81 2.78 -11.64
CA ILE A 152 -7.28 4.05 -11.09
C ILE A 152 -8.24 4.70 -12.09
N VAL A 153 -9.33 5.27 -11.61
CA VAL A 153 -10.27 6.02 -12.44
C VAL A 153 -10.31 7.45 -11.93
N PHE A 154 -10.05 8.41 -12.83
CA PHE A 154 -10.13 9.83 -12.57
C PHE A 154 -11.33 10.43 -13.29
N VAL A 155 -11.95 11.46 -12.71
CA VAL A 155 -12.99 12.26 -13.35
C VAL A 155 -12.65 13.73 -13.20
N LYS A 156 -12.93 14.50 -14.26
CA LYS A 156 -12.88 15.94 -14.26
C LYS A 156 -14.08 16.52 -13.51
N VAL A 157 -13.82 17.32 -12.48
CA VAL A 157 -14.82 17.88 -11.56
C VAL A 157 -14.94 19.40 -11.68
N ALA A 158 -14.00 20.05 -12.36
CA ALA A 158 -13.99 21.49 -12.61
C ALA A 158 -13.15 21.84 -13.86
N GLU A 159 -13.23 23.10 -14.30
CA GLU A 159 -12.43 23.65 -15.41
C GLU A 159 -11.83 24.99 -14.98
N THR A 160 -11.05 24.96 -13.91
CA THR A 160 -10.40 26.15 -13.35
C THR A 160 -9.10 26.50 -14.08
N GLY A 161 -8.57 25.59 -14.90
CA GLY A 161 -7.25 25.71 -15.52
C GLY A 161 -6.13 25.13 -14.64
N ASP A 162 -6.40 24.81 -13.38
CA ASP A 162 -5.52 24.06 -12.51
C ASP A 162 -5.86 22.57 -12.59
N GLN A 163 -5.11 21.82 -13.40
CA GLN A 163 -5.34 20.40 -13.64
C GLN A 163 -5.38 19.56 -12.35
N LYS A 164 -4.69 19.96 -11.28
CA LYS A 164 -4.74 19.21 -10.00
C LYS A 164 -6.05 19.39 -9.25
N ARG A 165 -6.71 20.55 -9.42
CA ARG A 165 -8.01 20.84 -8.81
C ARG A 165 -9.15 20.35 -9.68
N ASP A 166 -8.92 20.34 -10.98
CA ASP A 166 -9.91 19.97 -11.99
C ASP A 166 -10.14 18.46 -12.05
N TRP A 167 -9.21 17.62 -11.57
CA TRP A 167 -9.35 16.17 -11.59
C TRP A 167 -9.39 15.57 -10.18
N LYS A 168 -10.16 14.48 -10.03
CA LYS A 168 -10.19 13.67 -8.80
C LYS A 168 -10.20 12.19 -9.11
N ILE A 169 -9.52 11.41 -8.29
CA ILE A 169 -9.69 9.95 -8.27
C ILE A 169 -11.10 9.66 -7.77
N ILE A 170 -11.85 8.87 -8.54
CA ILE A 170 -13.18 8.38 -8.17
C ILE A 170 -13.19 6.88 -7.88
N SER A 171 -12.19 6.12 -8.34
CA SER A 171 -12.12 4.70 -8.05
C SER A 171 -10.70 4.14 -8.13
N ILE A 172 -10.41 3.13 -7.31
CA ILE A 172 -9.11 2.45 -7.22
C ILE A 172 -9.37 0.94 -7.06
N SER A 173 -8.63 0.09 -7.77
CA SER A 173 -8.71 -1.37 -7.60
C SER A 173 -7.93 -1.87 -6.38
N LEU A 174 -8.14 -3.13 -6.00
CA LEU A 174 -7.25 -3.79 -5.05
C LEU A 174 -5.85 -3.95 -5.65
N PRO A 175 -4.78 -3.86 -4.84
CA PRO A 175 -3.41 -4.04 -5.29
C PRO A 175 -3.13 -5.52 -5.54
N GLU A 176 -2.53 -5.79 -6.69
CA GLU A 176 -1.97 -7.08 -7.06
C GLU A 176 -0.48 -6.93 -7.27
N GLY A 177 0.34 -7.79 -6.67
CA GLY A 177 1.77 -7.79 -6.95
C GLY A 177 2.45 -9.13 -6.84
N GLY A 178 3.71 -9.17 -7.27
CA GLY A 178 4.55 -10.35 -7.24
C GLY A 178 5.92 -10.11 -7.88
N THR A 179 6.79 -11.12 -7.88
CA THR A 179 8.15 -11.05 -8.45
C THR A 179 8.22 -11.48 -9.93
N GLY A 180 7.07 -11.60 -10.60
CA GLY A 180 7.00 -12.01 -12.02
C GLY A 180 7.30 -13.49 -12.27
N SER A 181 7.57 -14.28 -11.23
CA SER A 181 7.80 -15.72 -11.30
C SER A 181 6.50 -16.50 -11.50
N ALA A 182 6.53 -17.52 -12.36
CA ALA A 182 5.34 -18.26 -12.76
C ALA A 182 5.03 -19.52 -11.94
N ASN A 183 5.65 -19.70 -10.77
CA ASN A 183 5.54 -20.95 -10.01
C ASN A 183 4.62 -20.87 -8.80
N ILE A 184 4.06 -19.69 -8.51
CA ILE A 184 3.10 -19.50 -7.42
C ILE A 184 2.10 -18.38 -7.76
N TYR A 185 0.81 -18.63 -7.52
CA TYR A 185 -0.26 -17.69 -7.79
C TYR A 185 -1.35 -17.76 -6.72
N ILE A 186 -1.91 -16.61 -6.34
CA ILE A 186 -3.19 -16.58 -5.63
C ILE A 186 -4.29 -16.64 -6.67
N THR A 187 -5.15 -17.65 -6.61
CA THR A 187 -6.28 -17.84 -7.53
C THR A 187 -7.59 -17.30 -6.94
N LYS A 188 -7.71 -17.36 -5.61
CA LYS A 188 -8.88 -16.89 -4.88
C LYS A 188 -8.53 -16.44 -3.47
N LEU A 189 -9.15 -15.35 -3.03
CA LEU A 189 -9.11 -14.85 -1.67
C LEU A 189 -10.55 -14.64 -1.18
N ILE A 190 -10.92 -15.32 -0.11
CA ILE A 190 -12.21 -15.17 0.56
C ILE A 190 -11.95 -14.49 1.91
N VAL A 191 -12.62 -13.38 2.14
CA VAL A 191 -12.57 -12.63 3.40
C VAL A 191 -13.95 -12.67 4.05
N THR A 192 -14.05 -13.30 5.21
CA THR A 192 -15.27 -13.38 6.00
C THR A 192 -15.20 -12.37 7.13
N LEU A 193 -16.10 -11.39 7.09
CA LEU A 193 -16.20 -10.32 8.08
C LEU A 193 -16.93 -10.80 9.35
N PRO A 194 -16.76 -10.11 10.50
CA PRO A 194 -17.49 -10.43 11.73
C PRO A 194 -19.01 -10.38 11.58
N SER A 195 -19.52 -9.62 10.60
CA SER A 195 -20.93 -9.55 10.26
C SER A 195 -21.47 -10.83 9.58
N GLY A 196 -20.59 -11.73 9.15
CA GLY A 196 -20.91 -12.87 8.29
C GLY A 196 -20.92 -12.54 6.80
N GLU A 197 -20.66 -11.29 6.43
CA GLU A 197 -20.49 -10.89 5.02
C GLU A 197 -19.21 -11.51 4.45
N ILE A 198 -19.28 -11.96 3.20
CA ILE A 198 -18.18 -12.60 2.49
C ILE A 198 -17.77 -11.74 1.30
N LEU A 199 -16.49 -11.39 1.26
CA LEU A 199 -15.84 -10.79 0.10
C LEU A 199 -14.98 -11.87 -0.58
N GLU A 200 -15.41 -12.32 -1.76
CA GLU A 200 -14.63 -13.22 -2.61
C GLU A 200 -13.92 -12.41 -3.69
N VAL A 201 -12.61 -12.56 -3.81
CA VAL A 201 -11.72 -11.89 -4.77
C VAL A 201 -11.00 -12.94 -5.60
N THR A 202 -11.14 -12.90 -6.93
CA THR A 202 -10.43 -13.78 -7.87
C THR A 202 -9.38 -13.06 -8.71
N SER A 203 -9.43 -11.72 -8.75
CA SER A 203 -8.52 -10.86 -9.52
C SER A 203 -8.53 -9.46 -8.88
N PRO A 204 -7.51 -9.05 -8.11
CA PRO A 204 -7.58 -7.79 -7.35
C PRO A 204 -7.87 -6.56 -8.22
N ASN A 205 -7.35 -6.57 -9.45
CA ASN A 205 -7.52 -5.47 -10.39
C ASN A 205 -8.94 -5.30 -10.94
N ASP A 206 -9.82 -6.31 -10.76
CA ASP A 206 -11.24 -6.26 -11.11
C ASP A 206 -12.14 -5.77 -9.96
N TYR A 207 -11.57 -5.61 -8.75
CA TYR A 207 -12.30 -5.20 -7.55
C TYR A 207 -12.03 -3.75 -7.26
N TYR A 208 -13.04 -2.92 -7.53
CA TYR A 208 -12.93 -1.48 -7.38
C TYR A 208 -13.57 -0.97 -6.10
N ILE A 209 -12.93 0.05 -5.55
CA ILE A 209 -13.41 0.84 -4.44
C ILE A 209 -13.71 2.22 -5.00
N SER A 210 -14.94 2.67 -4.86
CA SER A 210 -15.43 3.93 -5.39
C SER A 210 -15.47 5.00 -4.31
N ARG A 211 -15.06 6.21 -4.65
CA ARG A 211 -15.23 7.43 -3.83
C ARG A 211 -16.60 8.05 -4.00
N ASN A 212 -17.41 7.51 -4.91
CA ASN A 212 -18.78 7.93 -5.14
C ASN A 212 -19.74 7.05 -4.32
N THR A 213 -20.61 7.68 -3.53
CA THR A 213 -21.50 7.01 -2.58
C THR A 213 -22.59 6.14 -3.21
N ASN A 214 -22.77 6.22 -4.53
CA ASN A 214 -23.83 5.50 -5.24
C ASN A 214 -23.40 4.13 -5.79
N ASP A 215 -22.10 3.83 -5.82
CA ASP A 215 -21.56 2.55 -6.30
C ASP A 215 -21.06 1.75 -5.10
N ARG A 216 -21.57 0.55 -4.82
CA ARG A 216 -21.01 -0.32 -3.75
C ARG A 216 -19.78 -1.10 -4.26
N MET A 217 -18.93 -1.55 -3.33
CA MET A 217 -17.84 -2.48 -3.61
C MET A 217 -18.42 -3.77 -4.23
N GLY A 218 -17.80 -4.28 -5.30
CA GLY A 218 -18.24 -5.51 -5.97
C GLY A 218 -17.48 -5.78 -7.26
N ASN A 219 -17.47 -7.05 -7.68
CA ASN A 219 -16.94 -7.49 -8.97
C ASN A 219 -17.72 -6.79 -10.10
N LYS A 220 -17.10 -5.83 -10.77
CA LYS A 220 -17.67 -5.21 -11.97
C LYS A 220 -17.31 -6.08 -13.17
N GLY A 221 -17.86 -7.29 -13.25
CA GLY A 221 -17.58 -8.21 -14.35
C GLY A 221 -17.87 -7.54 -15.70
N ASN A 222 -16.87 -7.43 -16.60
CA ASN A 222 -16.88 -6.74 -17.90
C ASN A 222 -17.48 -5.31 -17.98
N ASP A 223 -18.12 -4.83 -16.93
CA ASP A 223 -18.53 -3.45 -16.69
C ASP A 223 -17.39 -2.70 -16.01
N GLY A 224 -16.17 -2.89 -16.54
CA GLY A 224 -15.19 -1.82 -16.51
C GLY A 224 -15.90 -0.52 -16.92
N PRO A 225 -15.52 0.64 -16.38
CA PRO A 225 -16.24 1.87 -16.66
C PRO A 225 -16.07 2.15 -18.16
N GLY A 226 -17.10 1.83 -18.96
CA GLY A 226 -16.94 1.60 -20.40
C GLY A 226 -17.88 0.52 -20.95
N GLY A 227 -18.39 -0.39 -20.11
CA GLY A 227 -19.53 -1.25 -20.46
C GLY A 227 -20.73 -0.36 -20.82
N PRO A 228 -21.30 -0.47 -22.03
CA PRO A 228 -22.45 0.33 -22.43
C PRO A 228 -23.57 0.02 -21.45
N LYS A 229 -23.99 1.02 -20.66
CA LYS A 229 -25.17 0.91 -19.80
C LYS A 229 -26.30 0.42 -20.66
N GLY A 230 -26.67 -0.86 -20.48
CA GLY A 230 -27.79 -1.47 -21.17
C GLY A 230 -29.00 -0.54 -21.07
N PRO A 231 -29.78 -0.38 -22.15
CA PRO A 231 -30.83 0.62 -22.22
C PRO A 231 -31.75 0.47 -21.01
N LYS A 232 -31.79 1.51 -20.17
CA LYS A 232 -32.71 1.57 -19.03
C LYS A 232 -34.11 1.38 -19.58
N GLY A 233 -34.70 0.23 -19.27
CA GLY A 233 -36.08 -0.10 -19.62
C GLY A 233 -36.98 1.05 -19.19
N ASN A 234 -37.54 1.73 -20.18
CA ASN A 234 -38.40 2.89 -20.02
C ASN A 234 -39.79 2.44 -19.56
N ASN A 235 -39.96 2.28 -18.24
CA ASN A 235 -41.29 2.14 -17.64
C ASN A 235 -41.76 3.51 -17.11
N GLY A 236 -42.42 4.24 -17.99
CA GLY A 236 -43.79 4.70 -17.74
C GLY A 236 -44.04 5.77 -16.67
N LYS A 237 -44.22 7.00 -17.17
CA LYS A 237 -45.28 7.98 -16.82
C LYS A 237 -45.33 8.59 -15.42
N GLY A 238 -45.16 9.92 -15.40
CA GLY A 238 -46.10 10.83 -14.75
C GLY A 238 -45.54 11.67 -13.61
N GLY A 239 -45.24 12.94 -13.88
CA GLY A 239 -45.01 13.93 -12.83
C GLY A 239 -44.10 15.06 -13.28
N HIS A 240 -44.67 16.10 -13.90
CA HIS A 240 -44.00 17.38 -14.07
C HIS A 240 -43.75 18.00 -12.70
N ASN A 241 -42.48 18.11 -12.30
CA ASN A 241 -42.04 19.09 -11.33
C ASN A 241 -40.75 19.73 -11.85
N SER A 242 -40.90 20.88 -12.49
CA SER A 242 -39.81 21.78 -12.85
C SER A 242 -39.30 22.46 -11.58
N ASN A 243 -38.49 21.73 -10.83
CA ASN A 243 -37.60 22.32 -9.83
C ASN A 243 -36.17 22.01 -10.26
N MET A 244 -35.64 22.81 -11.18
CA MET A 244 -34.19 22.89 -11.43
C MET A 244 -33.52 23.53 -10.22
N GLY A 245 -33.56 22.84 -9.09
CA GLY A 245 -32.55 23.00 -8.07
C GLY A 245 -31.25 22.53 -8.71
N ARG A 246 -30.29 23.46 -8.87
CA ARG A 246 -28.89 23.12 -9.06
C ARG A 246 -28.52 22.15 -7.94
N SER A 247 -28.62 20.85 -8.21
CA SER A 247 -27.91 19.85 -7.44
C SER A 247 -26.46 20.10 -7.78
N THR A 248 -25.83 21.00 -7.02
CA THR A 248 -24.44 20.83 -6.63
C THR A 248 -24.38 19.43 -6.06
N GLY A 249 -24.13 18.44 -6.93
CA GLY A 249 -23.92 17.06 -6.56
C GLY A 249 -22.68 17.06 -5.68
N GLY A 250 -22.90 17.33 -4.39
CA GLY A 250 -21.87 17.27 -3.39
C GLY A 250 -21.29 15.86 -3.49
N PHE A 251 -20.00 15.78 -3.78
CA PHE A 251 -19.19 14.62 -3.50
C PHE A 251 -19.37 14.33 -2.01
N ASN A 252 -20.39 13.52 -1.68
CA ASN A 252 -20.68 13.18 -0.32
C ASN A 252 -19.60 12.17 0.10
N ASN A 253 -18.93 12.43 1.21
CA ASN A 253 -17.65 11.81 1.59
C ASN A 253 -17.72 10.32 2.01
N ASN A 254 -18.70 9.54 1.53
CA ASN A 254 -18.88 8.16 1.99
C ASN A 254 -18.00 7.13 1.24
N PHE A 255 -16.84 7.55 0.73
CA PHE A 255 -15.76 6.66 0.27
C PHE A 255 -15.42 5.60 1.33
N MET A 256 -15.38 6.05 2.59
CA MET A 256 -15.13 5.20 3.75
C MET A 256 -16.24 4.17 4.01
N GLY A 257 -17.40 4.30 3.36
CA GLY A 257 -18.53 3.39 3.47
C GLY A 257 -18.38 2.08 2.68
N GLN A 258 -17.39 1.99 1.79
CA GLN A 258 -17.21 0.84 0.90
C GLN A 258 -16.20 -0.18 1.41
N PHE A 259 -15.33 0.24 2.34
CA PHE A 259 -14.39 -0.66 2.96
C PHE A 259 -15.09 -1.50 4.03
N PRO A 260 -14.64 -2.75 4.25
CA PRO A 260 -14.94 -3.46 5.48
C PRO A 260 -14.66 -2.57 6.69
N LYS A 261 -15.72 -2.29 7.45
CA LYS A 261 -15.63 -1.52 8.70
C LYS A 261 -15.47 -2.50 9.84
N LEU A 262 -14.35 -2.39 10.52
CA LEU A 262 -13.98 -3.26 11.63
C LEU A 262 -13.84 -2.45 12.90
N LYS A 263 -14.21 -3.04 14.02
CA LYS A 263 -13.92 -2.51 15.35
C LYS A 263 -12.65 -3.15 15.88
N ALA A 264 -12.01 -2.50 16.85
CA ALA A 264 -10.93 -3.11 17.59
C ALA A 264 -11.37 -4.46 18.21
N GLY A 265 -10.61 -5.52 17.94
CA GLY A 265 -10.92 -6.88 18.44
C GLY A 265 -11.92 -7.68 17.59
N ASP A 266 -12.47 -7.11 16.52
CA ASP A 266 -13.24 -7.88 15.54
C ASP A 266 -12.34 -8.93 14.87
N GLN A 267 -12.80 -10.17 14.77
CA GLN A 267 -12.04 -11.23 14.09
C GLN A 267 -12.43 -11.29 12.61
N VAL A 268 -11.44 -11.15 11.73
CA VAL A 268 -11.62 -11.31 10.28
C VAL A 268 -10.95 -12.61 9.83
N HIS A 269 -11.69 -13.47 9.13
CA HIS A 269 -11.19 -14.74 8.63
C HIS A 269 -10.84 -14.66 7.15
N PHE A 270 -9.76 -15.32 6.77
CA PHE A 270 -9.21 -15.36 5.43
C PHE A 270 -9.06 -16.81 5.00
N THR A 271 -9.60 -17.14 3.82
CA THR A 271 -9.32 -18.39 3.11
C THR A 271 -8.66 -18.04 1.80
N ILE A 272 -7.49 -18.61 1.55
CA ILE A 272 -6.65 -18.33 0.38
C ILE A 272 -6.50 -19.61 -0.42
N GLU A 273 -6.88 -19.56 -1.68
CA GLU A 273 -6.60 -20.60 -2.67
C GLU A 273 -5.34 -20.19 -3.46
N LEU A 274 -4.35 -21.08 -3.47
CA LEU A 274 -3.09 -20.92 -4.16
C LEU A 274 -2.90 -22.02 -5.19
N GLU A 275 -2.28 -21.69 -6.31
CA GLU A 275 -1.67 -22.66 -7.20
C GLU A 275 -0.15 -22.55 -7.09
N SER A 276 0.52 -23.67 -6.77
CA SER A 276 1.98 -23.75 -6.60
C SER A 276 2.56 -24.88 -7.45
N ALA A 277 3.69 -24.64 -8.11
CA ALA A 277 4.40 -25.69 -8.83
C ALA A 277 5.08 -26.72 -7.91
N TYR A 278 5.11 -26.45 -6.60
CA TYR A 278 5.86 -27.21 -5.62
C TYR A 278 4.93 -28.02 -4.71
N SER A 279 5.34 -29.25 -4.37
CA SER A 279 4.60 -30.13 -3.46
C SER A 279 4.68 -29.69 -2.00
N ASP A 280 5.78 -29.06 -1.61
CA ASP A 280 6.05 -28.64 -0.23
C ASP A 280 5.09 -27.53 0.23
N THR A 281 4.93 -27.38 1.55
CA THR A 281 4.06 -26.33 2.10
C THR A 281 4.66 -24.95 1.88
N ASP A 282 3.93 -24.06 1.20
CA ASP A 282 4.37 -22.69 0.93
C ASP A 282 4.32 -21.84 2.23
N TYR A 283 5.10 -20.77 2.24
CA TYR A 283 5.05 -19.75 3.27
C TYR A 283 3.97 -18.72 2.92
N VAL A 284 2.82 -18.81 3.61
CA VAL A 284 1.70 -17.87 3.43
C VAL A 284 1.53 -17.05 4.70
N SER A 285 1.50 -15.72 4.57
CA SER A 285 1.42 -14.81 5.71
C SER A 285 0.54 -13.59 5.43
N LEU A 286 0.02 -12.98 6.49
CA LEU A 286 -0.70 -11.71 6.50
C LEU A 286 0.12 -10.65 7.22
N SER A 287 0.36 -9.51 6.58
CA SER A 287 0.93 -8.31 7.19
C SER A 287 -0.15 -7.23 7.29
N PHE A 288 -0.40 -6.67 8.48
CA PHE A 288 -1.49 -5.71 8.70
C PHE A 288 -1.19 -4.71 9.82
N GLY A 289 -1.99 -3.63 9.88
CA GLY A 289 -1.98 -2.67 10.98
C GLY A 289 -0.82 -1.67 10.99
N ALA A 290 0.00 -1.62 9.94
CA ALA A 290 1.02 -0.57 9.83
C ALA A 290 0.36 0.81 9.70
N ASP A 291 0.78 1.76 10.52
CA ASP A 291 0.37 3.15 10.40
C ASP A 291 1.03 3.86 9.20
N LYS A 292 0.71 5.13 8.98
CA LYS A 292 1.31 5.94 7.90
C LYS A 292 2.83 6.10 7.99
N PHE A 293 3.44 5.74 9.12
CA PHE A 293 4.89 5.74 9.32
C PHE A 293 5.49 4.33 9.24
N GLY A 294 4.70 3.31 8.88
CA GLY A 294 5.14 1.91 8.81
C GLY A 294 5.28 1.22 10.17
N LYS A 295 4.88 1.87 11.27
CA LYS A 295 5.00 1.30 12.63
C LYS A 295 3.77 0.48 12.97
N ASN A 296 3.86 -0.30 14.05
CA ASN A 296 2.74 -1.07 14.60
C ASN A 296 2.20 -2.20 13.68
N ARG A 297 3.01 -2.65 12.71
CA ARG A 297 2.66 -3.82 11.91
C ARG A 297 2.57 -5.07 12.79
N ALA A 298 1.62 -5.92 12.50
CA ALA A 298 1.57 -7.30 12.93
C ALA A 298 1.70 -8.23 11.73
N LYS A 299 2.24 -9.43 11.95
CA LYS A 299 2.36 -10.48 10.94
C LYS A 299 1.79 -11.78 11.49
N ARG A 300 1.03 -12.52 10.68
CA ARG A 300 0.46 -13.82 11.02
C ARG A 300 0.76 -14.81 9.90
N LYS A 301 1.12 -16.04 10.26
CA LYS A 301 1.27 -17.14 9.29
C LYS A 301 -0.09 -17.82 9.13
N PHE A 302 -0.41 -18.22 7.91
CA PHE A 302 -1.58 -19.03 7.61
C PHE A 302 -1.27 -20.53 7.78
N GLU A 303 -2.31 -21.30 8.09
CA GLU A 303 -2.23 -22.75 8.20
C GLU A 303 -2.69 -23.40 6.90
N LEU A 304 -1.95 -24.41 6.43
CA LEU A 304 -2.34 -25.21 5.27
C LEU A 304 -3.48 -26.16 5.67
N ILE A 305 -4.63 -26.05 5.01
CA ILE A 305 -5.80 -26.89 5.25
C ILE A 305 -5.87 -28.04 4.25
N SER A 306 -5.53 -27.79 2.98
CA SER A 306 -5.52 -28.84 1.95
C SER A 306 -4.48 -28.58 0.87
N SER A 307 -3.99 -29.66 0.26
CA SER A 307 -3.08 -29.63 -0.90
C SER A 307 -3.47 -30.78 -1.84
N VAL A 308 -3.85 -30.46 -3.07
CA VAL A 308 -4.29 -31.42 -4.08
C VAL A 308 -3.49 -31.21 -5.35
N SER A 309 -2.82 -32.25 -5.84
CA SER A 309 -2.11 -32.20 -7.11
C SER A 309 -3.09 -32.36 -8.28
N ASN A 310 -2.93 -31.54 -9.33
CA ASN A 310 -3.63 -31.71 -10.61
C ASN A 310 -2.76 -32.41 -11.68
N GLY A 311 -1.59 -32.95 -11.29
CA GLY A 311 -0.61 -33.58 -12.16
C GLY A 311 0.49 -32.66 -12.70
N VAL A 312 0.32 -31.34 -12.58
CA VAL A 312 1.32 -30.33 -12.99
C VAL A 312 1.65 -29.39 -11.83
N THR A 313 0.63 -28.88 -11.15
CA THR A 313 0.71 -27.98 -10.01
C THR A 313 -0.09 -28.54 -8.83
N PHE A 314 -0.01 -27.86 -7.69
CA PHE A 314 -0.72 -28.16 -6.46
C PHE A 314 -1.67 -27.01 -6.14
N THR A 315 -2.96 -27.31 -6.11
CA THR A 315 -3.97 -26.40 -5.55
C THR A 315 -3.96 -26.55 -4.05
N LYS A 316 -3.68 -25.46 -3.33
CA LYS A 316 -3.54 -25.43 -1.88
C LYS A 316 -4.51 -24.44 -1.27
N ILE A 317 -5.11 -24.81 -0.14
CA ILE A 317 -6.01 -23.94 0.62
C ILE A 317 -5.36 -23.62 1.96
N TYR A 318 -5.25 -22.34 2.25
CA TYR A 318 -4.72 -21.82 3.51
C TYR A 318 -5.79 -21.04 4.26
N GLU A 319 -5.81 -21.16 5.58
CA GLU A 319 -6.73 -20.43 6.45
C GLU A 319 -6.02 -19.70 7.59
N GLY A 320 -6.59 -18.57 7.97
CA GLY A 320 -6.03 -17.70 8.98
C GLY A 320 -7.02 -16.62 9.40
N SER A 321 -6.72 -15.94 10.48
CA SER A 321 -7.51 -14.80 10.93
C SER A 321 -6.63 -13.71 11.53
N PHE A 322 -7.17 -12.50 11.57
CA PHE A 322 -6.54 -11.41 12.27
C PHE A 322 -7.56 -10.55 13.01
N GLU A 323 -7.06 -9.82 14.00
CA GLU A 323 -7.80 -8.84 14.76
C GLU A 323 -7.17 -7.46 14.49
N PRO A 324 -7.93 -6.47 13.97
CA PRO A 324 -7.40 -5.14 13.77
C PRO A 324 -7.12 -4.50 15.13
N ARG A 325 -6.03 -3.73 15.18
CA ARG A 325 -5.64 -2.97 16.37
C ARG A 325 -6.64 -1.84 16.65
N ALA A 326 -6.62 -1.31 17.87
CA ALA A 326 -7.50 -0.23 18.32
C ALA A 326 -7.24 1.17 17.73
N LEU A 327 -6.37 1.27 16.72
CA LEU A 327 -6.07 2.54 16.07
C LEU A 327 -7.13 2.82 15.01
N HIS A 328 -7.87 3.92 15.16
CA HIS A 328 -8.83 4.37 14.16
C HIS A 328 -8.07 4.82 12.91
N GLY A 329 -8.57 4.43 11.74
CA GLY A 329 -7.96 4.84 10.49
C GLY A 329 -8.11 3.83 9.37
N PHE A 330 -7.46 4.16 8.26
CA PHE A 330 -7.45 3.37 7.06
C PHE A 330 -6.18 2.52 6.97
N PHE A 331 -6.35 1.24 6.65
CA PHE A 331 -5.25 0.28 6.64
C PHE A 331 -5.37 -0.69 5.47
N HIS A 332 -4.27 -1.40 5.20
CA HIS A 332 -4.24 -2.54 4.31
C HIS A 332 -3.79 -3.79 5.06
N ALA A 333 -4.49 -4.89 4.85
CA ALA A 333 -4.00 -6.22 5.15
C ALA A 333 -3.40 -6.77 3.85
N ILE A 334 -2.16 -7.25 3.89
CA ILE A 334 -1.46 -7.77 2.71
C ILE A 334 -1.19 -9.25 2.92
N VAL A 335 -1.75 -10.06 2.05
CA VAL A 335 -1.42 -11.48 1.95
C VAL A 335 -0.15 -11.60 1.12
N HIS A 336 0.83 -12.34 1.63
CA HIS A 336 2.04 -12.73 0.93
C HIS A 336 2.11 -14.24 0.85
N ALA A 337 2.39 -14.79 -0.33
CA ALA A 337 2.68 -16.20 -0.51
C ALA A 337 4.01 -16.37 -1.23
N ALA A 338 4.86 -17.26 -0.73
CA ALA A 338 6.15 -17.62 -1.30
C ALA A 338 6.37 -19.14 -1.18
N PRO A 339 6.93 -19.82 -2.19
CA PRO A 339 7.23 -21.25 -2.10
C PRO A 339 8.17 -21.62 -0.95
N TYR A 340 8.13 -22.88 -0.53
CA TYR A 340 8.97 -23.40 0.56
C TYR A 340 10.46 -23.09 0.37
N GLN A 341 11.00 -23.35 -0.82
CA GLN A 341 12.42 -23.17 -1.12
C GLN A 341 12.86 -21.70 -1.05
N VAL A 342 11.96 -20.73 -1.27
CA VAL A 342 12.31 -19.31 -1.11
C VAL A 342 12.77 -19.00 0.31
N ILE A 343 12.30 -19.77 1.30
CA ILE A 343 12.65 -19.58 2.71
C ILE A 343 13.72 -20.58 3.19
N HIS A 344 13.74 -21.80 2.66
CA HIS A 344 14.56 -22.89 3.22
C HIS A 344 15.79 -23.27 2.39
N ASP A 345 15.95 -22.68 1.21
CA ASP A 345 17.11 -22.84 0.34
C ASP A 345 17.74 -21.47 0.16
N ASP A 346 19.00 -21.28 0.55
CA ASP A 346 19.70 -19.99 0.48
C ASP A 346 20.05 -19.52 -0.94
N ALA A 347 20.05 -20.42 -1.92
CA ALA A 347 20.30 -20.13 -3.33
C ALA A 347 19.02 -19.88 -4.14
N ALA A 348 17.86 -20.38 -3.69
CA ALA A 348 16.61 -20.21 -4.41
C ALA A 348 16.26 -18.71 -4.61
N PRO A 349 15.91 -18.27 -5.84
CA PRO A 349 15.51 -16.89 -6.09
C PRO A 349 14.23 -16.54 -5.31
N VAL A 350 14.01 -15.25 -5.05
CA VAL A 350 12.77 -14.82 -4.38
C VAL A 350 11.60 -14.89 -5.35
N GLU A 351 10.70 -15.81 -5.06
CA GLU A 351 9.42 -15.97 -5.73
C GLU A 351 8.31 -15.63 -4.76
N LYS A 352 7.49 -14.63 -5.09
CA LYS A 352 6.35 -14.26 -4.25
C LYS A 352 5.21 -13.66 -5.04
N VAL A 353 4.01 -13.85 -4.51
CA VAL A 353 2.78 -13.18 -4.93
C VAL A 353 2.17 -12.47 -3.72
N SER A 354 1.50 -11.35 -3.94
CA SER A 354 0.93 -10.53 -2.86
C SER A 354 -0.34 -9.82 -3.28
N TRP A 355 -1.40 -9.96 -2.50
CA TRP A 355 -2.68 -9.26 -2.69
C TRP A 355 -2.98 -8.42 -1.46
N GLY A 356 -3.51 -7.21 -1.65
CA GLY A 356 -3.92 -6.35 -0.53
C GLY A 356 -5.42 -6.21 -0.41
N VAL A 357 -5.90 -6.18 0.83
CA VAL A 357 -7.30 -5.93 1.18
C VAL A 357 -7.35 -4.70 2.09
N PRO A 358 -7.91 -3.58 1.63
CA PRO A 358 -8.08 -2.41 2.47
C PRO A 358 -9.23 -2.60 3.45
N TYR A 359 -9.09 -2.01 4.63
CA TYR A 359 -10.12 -2.01 5.67
C TYR A 359 -10.07 -0.70 6.47
N LEU A 360 -11.19 -0.39 7.15
CA LEU A 360 -11.32 0.76 8.02
C LEU A 360 -11.53 0.31 9.46
N VAL A 361 -10.77 0.88 10.40
CA VAL A 361 -10.99 0.69 11.83
C VAL A 361 -11.78 1.88 12.39
N GLN A 362 -12.90 1.61 13.05
CA GLN A 362 -13.84 2.59 13.62
C GLN A 362 -14.09 2.43 15.11
#